data_AF-A0A956QW20-F1
#
_entry.id   AF-A0A956QW20-F1
#
_cell.length_a   1.000
_cell.length_b   1.000
_cell.length_c   1.000
_cell.angle_alpha   90.00
_cell.angle_beta   90.00
_cell.angle_gamma   90.00
#
_symmetry.space_group_name_H-M   'P 1'
#
loop_
_entity.id
_entity.type
_entity.pdbx_description
1 polymer ?
#
loop_
_entity_poly.entity_id
_entity_poly.type
_entity_poly.pdbx_seq_one_letter_code
_entity_poly.pdbx_strand_id
1 'polypeptide(L)' 'LDREGALEEAIQAYKQALAIDSGLVQAHYNLGLLYAKSRNNEMAVSELRNYLKEAPEGDSDKEQARELIGKLTGKN' A
#
# COMPACT_ATOMS: atom_id res chain seq x y z
N LEU A 1 -8.32 6.30 21.46
CA LEU A 1 -7.39 5.73 20.46
C LEU A 1 -7.25 6.77 19.37
N ASP A 2 -6.13 7.47 19.35
CA ASP A 2 -5.86 8.45 18.31
C ASP A 2 -5.71 7.76 16.95
N ARG A 3 -6.10 8.47 15.89
CA ARG A 3 -6.11 7.94 14.51
C ARG A 3 -4.73 7.45 14.06
N GLU A 4 -3.67 8.01 14.64
CA GLU A 4 -2.27 7.67 14.36
C GLU A 4 -1.90 6.30 14.94
N GLY A 5 -2.28 6.00 16.19
CA GLY A 5 -2.03 4.69 16.79
C GLY A 5 -2.72 3.56 16.02
N ALA A 6 -3.96 3.77 15.59
CA ALA A 6 -4.69 2.80 14.77
C ALA A 6 -4.04 2.59 13.37
N LEU A 7 -3.35 3.60 12.82
CA LEU A 7 -2.62 3.46 11.56
C LEU A 7 -1.35 2.65 11.74
N GLU A 8 -0.60 2.88 12.82
CA GLU A 8 0.59 2.11 13.13
C GLU A 8 0.27 0.65 13.39
N GLU A 9 -0.76 0.35 14.18
CA GLU A 9 -1.23 -1.02 14.43
C GLU A 9 -1.62 -1.73 13.13
N ALA A 10 -2.34 -1.06 12.24
CA ALA A 10 -2.72 -1.62 10.94
C ALA A 10 -1.49 -1.90 10.06
N ILE A 11 -0.51 -0.99 10.03
CA ILE A 11 0.74 -1.20 9.29
C ILE A 11 1.49 -2.41 9.84
N GLN A 12 1.57 -2.57 11.16
CA GLN A 12 2.22 -3.72 11.77
C GLN A 12 1.50 -5.03 11.46
N ALA A 13 0.16 -5.04 11.48
CA ALA A 13 -0.62 -6.23 11.14
C ALA A 13 -0.36 -6.69 9.70
N TYR A 14 -0.34 -5.77 8.72
CA TYR A 14 -0.04 -6.15 7.33
C TYR A 14 1.43 -6.54 7.12
N LYS A 15 2.37 -5.96 7.86
CA LYS A 15 3.78 -6.42 7.85
C LYS A 15 3.91 -7.84 8.38
N GLN A 16 3.20 -8.17 9.47
CA GLN A 16 3.17 -9.54 10.00
C GLN A 16 2.52 -10.51 9.00
N ALA A 17 1.45 -10.08 8.33
CA ALA A 17 0.83 -10.88 7.27
C ALA A 17 1.83 -11.20 6.14
N LEU A 18 2.60 -10.20 5.68
CA LEU A 18 3.65 -10.41 4.68
C LEU A 18 4.84 -11.25 5.18
N ALA A 19 5.10 -11.26 6.48
CA ALA A 19 6.12 -12.12 7.07
C ALA A 19 5.69 -13.60 7.11
N ILE A 20 4.38 -13.86 7.15
CA ILE A 20 3.80 -15.21 7.11
C ILE A 20 3.61 -15.66 5.66
N ASP A 21 3.05 -14.78 4.82
CA ASP A 21 2.81 -15.00 3.40
C ASP A 21 3.33 -13.81 2.59
N SER A 22 4.54 -13.95 2.06
CA SER A 22 5.15 -12.94 1.19
C SER A 22 4.46 -12.81 -0.17
N GLY A 23 3.59 -13.76 -0.53
CA GLY A 23 2.79 -13.74 -1.76
C GLY A 23 1.46 -12.99 -1.61
N LEU A 24 1.18 -12.42 -0.44
CA LEU A 24 -0.07 -11.70 -0.19
C LEU A 24 -0.07 -10.33 -0.89
N VAL A 25 -0.33 -10.33 -2.19
CA VAL A 25 -0.35 -9.15 -3.07
C VAL A 25 -1.22 -8.02 -2.50
N GLN A 26 -2.37 -8.38 -1.92
CA GLN A 26 -3.29 -7.42 -1.32
C GLN A 26 -2.75 -6.72 -0.06
N ALA A 27 -1.79 -7.32 0.66
CA ALA A 27 -1.14 -6.64 1.78
C ALA A 27 -0.25 -5.49 1.31
N HIS A 28 0.41 -5.61 0.16
CA HIS A 28 1.15 -4.51 -0.45
C HIS A 28 0.24 -3.34 -0.84
N TYR A 29 -0.94 -3.62 -1.40
CA TYR A 29 -1.92 -2.56 -1.70
C TYR A 29 -2.37 -1.81 -0.44
N ASN A 30 -2.78 -2.56 0.59
CA ASN A 30 -3.26 -1.99 1.85
C ASN A 30 -2.16 -1.21 2.60
N LEU A 31 -0.92 -1.71 2.63
CA LEU A 31 0.22 -0.98 3.16
C LEU A 31 0.45 0.33 2.39
N GLY A 32 0.34 0.29 1.06
CA GLY A 32 0.38 1.47 0.21
C GLY A 32 -0.60 2.56 0.66
N LEU A 33 -1.87 2.19 0.87
CA LEU A 33 -2.91 3.11 1.35
C LEU A 33 -2.63 3.64 2.77
N LEU A 34 -2.18 2.78 3.68
CA LEU A 34 -1.88 3.16 5.06
C LEU A 34 -0.68 4.11 5.15
N TYR A 35 0.36 3.87 4.35
CA TYR A 35 1.50 4.77 4.25
C TYR A 35 1.11 6.11 3.61
N ALA A 36 0.26 6.12 2.59
CA ALA A 36 -0.24 7.36 2.01
C ALA A 36 -1.03 8.18 3.05
N LYS A 37 -1.86 7.50 3.86
CA LYS A 37 -2.65 8.12 4.93
C LYS A 37 -1.79 8.65 6.08
N SER A 38 -0.64 8.04 6.34
CA SER A 38 0.37 8.54 7.29
C SER A 38 1.37 9.52 6.66
N ARG A 39 1.12 9.99 5.43
CA ARG A 39 1.98 10.90 4.64
C ARG A 39 3.39 10.36 4.36
N ASN A 40 3.60 9.06 4.52
CA ASN A 40 4.82 8.39 4.13
C ASN A 40 4.76 7.99 2.65
N ASN A 41 4.86 8.99 1.78
CA ASN A 41 4.64 8.84 0.35
C ASN A 41 5.66 7.90 -0.31
N GLU A 42 6.90 7.87 0.16
CA GLU A 42 7.95 6.99 -0.36
C GLU A 42 7.60 5.53 -0.15
N MET A 43 7.23 5.16 1.09
CA MET A 43 6.81 3.80 1.41
C MET A 43 5.51 3.44 0.70
N ALA A 44 4.56 4.37 0.61
CA ALA A 44 3.32 4.15 -0.11
C ALA A 44 3.56 3.79 -1.58
N VAL A 45 4.40 4.55 -2.28
CA VAL A 45 4.74 4.29 -3.68
C VAL A 45 5.47 2.97 -3.84
N SER A 46 6.38 2.64 -2.91
CA SER A 46 7.10 1.35 -2.93
C SER A 46 6.13 0.17 -2.86
N GLU A 47 5.22 0.16 -1.90
CA GLU A 47 4.28 -0.93 -1.69
C GLU A 47 3.26 -1.03 -2.83
N LEU A 48 2.72 0.09 -3.32
CA LEU A 48 1.82 0.10 -4.48
C LEU A 48 2.50 -0.40 -5.76
N ARG A 49 3.81 -0.17 -5.92
CA ARG A 49 4.57 -0.73 -7.05
C ARG A 49 4.76 -2.23 -6.91
N ASN A 50 4.99 -2.75 -5.70
CA ASN A 50 5.07 -4.19 -5.47
C ASN A 50 3.73 -4.87 -5.75
N TYR A 51 2.63 -4.26 -5.28
CA TYR A 51 1.29 -4.67 -5.64
C TYR A 51 1.10 -4.74 -7.17
N LEU A 52 1.42 -3.68 -7.91
CA LEU A 52 1.23 -3.64 -9.37
C LEU A 52 2.04 -4.68 -10.16
N LYS A 53 3.18 -5.15 -9.62
CA LYS A 53 4.01 -6.18 -10.25
C LYS A 53 3.36 -7.56 -10.19
N GLU A 54 2.79 -7.91 -9.04
CA GLU A 54 2.26 -9.25 -8.76
C GLU A 54 0.74 -9.34 -8.97
N ALA A 55 0.03 -8.21 -9.00
CA ALA A 55 -1.41 -8.18 -9.16
C ALA A 55 -1.86 -8.69 -10.54
N PRO A 56 -2.88 -9.59 -10.59
CA PRO A 56 -3.46 -10.08 -11.83
C PRO A 56 -3.85 -8.94 -12.78
N GLU A 57 -3.81 -9.18 -14.09
CA GLU A 57 -4.10 -8.12 -15.08
C GLU A 57 -5.50 -7.51 -14.92
N GLY A 58 -6.50 -8.33 -14.59
CA GLY A 58 -7.88 -7.89 -14.38
C GLY A 58 -8.21 -7.34 -12.99
N ASP A 59 -7.21 -7.12 -12.13
CA ASP A 59 -7.45 -6.58 -10.80
C ASP A 59 -7.84 -5.09 -10.86
N SER A 60 -9.02 -4.78 -10.34
CA SER A 60 -9.63 -3.44 -10.35
C SER A 60 -8.84 -2.41 -9.54
N ASP A 61 -8.02 -2.84 -8.58
CA ASP A 61 -7.28 -1.93 -7.72
C ASP A 61 -6.01 -1.39 -8.39
N LYS A 62 -5.62 -1.94 -9.56
CA LYS A 62 -4.44 -1.49 -10.31
C LYS A 62 -4.57 -0.06 -10.81
N GLU A 63 -5.74 0.35 -11.29
CA GLU A 63 -5.97 1.72 -11.74
C GLU A 63 -5.88 2.72 -10.57
N GLN A 64 -6.47 2.36 -9.43
CA GLN A 64 -6.42 3.17 -8.21
C GLN A 64 -4.98 3.29 -7.68
N ALA A 65 -4.22 2.20 -7.70
CA ALA A 65 -2.81 2.19 -7.31
C ALA A 65 -1.95 3.09 -8.22
N ARG A 66 -2.18 3.04 -9.55
CA ARG A 66 -1.49 3.90 -10.53
C ARG A 66 -1.81 5.37 -10.31
N GLU A 67 -3.09 5.71 -10.15
CA GLU A 67 -3.53 7.08 -9.89
C GLU A 67 -2.91 7.62 -8.60
N LEU A 68 -2.92 6.81 -7.53
CA LEU A 68 -2.34 7.20 -6.26
C LEU A 68 -0.83 7.42 -6.35
N ILE A 69 -0.10 6.55 -7.06
CA ILE A 69 1.34 6.75 -7.31
C ILE A 69 1.58 8.09 -8.04
N GLY A 70 0.77 8.42 -9.05
CA GLY A 70 0.85 9.71 -9.75
C GLY A 70 0.74 10.90 -8.80
N LYS A 71 -0.32 10.90 -7.97
CA LYS A 71 -0.57 11.93 -6.94
C LYS A 71 0.57 12.05 -5.94
N LEU A 72 1.08 10.93 -5.43
CA LEU A 72 2.13 10.89 -4.41
C LEU A 72 3.51 11.31 -4.94
N THR A 73 3.76 11.12 -6.23
CA THR A 73 5.04 11.47 -6.88
C THR A 73 5.02 12.86 -7.53
N GLY A 74 3.91 13.60 -7.45
CA GLY A 74 3.77 14.93 -8.05
C GLY A 74 3.79 14.93 -9.58
N LYS A 75 3.56 13.76 -10.22
CA LYS A 75 3.40 13.66 -11.67
C LYS A 75 1.93 13.93 -12.01
N ASN A 76 1.61 15.20 -12.24
CA ASN A 76 0.40 15.65 -12.93
C ASN A 76 0.74 16.02 -14.37
#